data_AF-W1TRC1-F1
#
_entry.id   AF-W1TRC1-F1
#
_cell.length_a   1.000
_cell.length_b   1.000
_cell.length_c   1.000
_cell.angle_alpha   90.00
_cell.angle_beta   90.00
_cell.angle_gamma   90.00
#
_symmetry.space_group_name_H-M   'P 1'
#
loop_
_entity.id
_entity.type
_entity.pdbx_description
1 polymer ?
#
loop_
_entity_poly.entity_id
_entity_poly.type
_entity_poly.pdbx_seq_one_letter_code
_entity_poly.pdbx_strand_id
1 'polypeptide(L)'
;MLHAREVVEDANGIPYVVRTKFNNGIKYRVAENKKMIPSPKGVISFGAENASFFYQKEKFVSGRDIYYIDTRHLSDKACLFLVACLDTLTDKYSYSYGLFPNLLKKEKIKLPVDVHGNPDWDYMEKYIEKIKENCNREIHCV
;
A
#
# COMPACT_ATOMS: atom_id res chain seq x y z
N MET A 1 -7.98 9.77 -12.50
CA MET A 1 -8.70 9.56 -11.23
C MET A 1 -10.15 9.29 -11.59
N LEU A 2 -10.80 8.33 -10.93
CA LEU A 2 -12.19 7.98 -11.19
C LEU A 2 -13.05 8.37 -9.99
N HIS A 3 -14.25 8.89 -10.23
CA HIS A 3 -15.29 9.04 -9.23
C HIS A 3 -16.10 7.75 -9.11
N ALA A 4 -16.72 7.52 -7.95
CA ALA A 4 -17.56 6.33 -7.72
C ALA A 4 -18.73 6.20 -8.71
N ARG A 5 -19.17 7.29 -9.33
CA ARG A 5 -20.23 7.31 -10.36
C ARG A 5 -19.73 6.89 -11.76
N GLU A 6 -18.42 6.83 -11.95
CA GLU A 6 -17.76 6.55 -13.24
C GLU A 6 -17.26 5.11 -13.33
N VAL A 7 -17.51 4.30 -12.29
CA VAL A 7 -17.10 2.91 -12.20
C VAL A 7 -18.31 2.01 -12.02
N VAL A 8 -18.27 0.83 -12.62
CA VAL A 8 -19.30 -0.20 -12.49
C VAL A 8 -18.68 -1.34 -11.69
N GLU A 9 -19.33 -1.75 -10.61
CA GLU A 9 -18.85 -2.84 -9.76
C GLU A 9 -18.89 -4.17 -10.52
N ASP A 10 -17.81 -4.94 -10.39
CA ASP A 10 -17.67 -6.27 -10.98
C ASP A 10 -16.71 -7.07 -10.09
N ALA A 11 -17.20 -8.16 -9.49
CA ALA A 11 -16.41 -9.01 -8.60
C ALA A 11 -15.20 -9.67 -9.28
N ASN A 12 -15.17 -9.76 -10.61
CA ASN A 12 -14.04 -10.27 -11.38
C ASN A 12 -13.18 -9.16 -12.00
N GLY A 13 -13.54 -7.89 -11.75
CA GLY A 13 -12.88 -6.72 -12.33
C GLY A 13 -11.52 -6.39 -11.69
N ILE A 14 -11.06 -5.15 -11.83
CA ILE A 14 -9.81 -4.64 -11.24
C ILE A 14 -10.08 -3.94 -9.90
N PRO A 15 -9.17 -3.95 -8.90
CA PRO A 15 -9.40 -3.26 -7.64
C PRO A 15 -9.58 -1.76 -7.84
N TYR A 16 -10.59 -1.21 -7.16
CA TYR A 16 -10.77 0.22 -7.02
C TYR A 16 -10.28 0.68 -5.65
N VAL A 17 -9.09 1.27 -5.64
CA VAL A 17 -8.41 1.74 -4.44
C VAL A 17 -8.84 3.17 -4.10
N VAL A 18 -9.26 3.39 -2.86
CA VAL A 18 -9.76 4.66 -2.33
C VAL A 18 -9.17 4.96 -0.95
N ARG A 19 -9.51 6.12 -0.36
CA ARG A 19 -9.01 6.58 0.94
C ARG A 19 -9.68 5.87 2.13
N THR A 20 -9.74 4.55 2.09
CA THR A 20 -10.19 3.72 3.20
C THR A 20 -8.99 3.09 3.89
N LYS A 21 -9.03 3.01 5.23
CA LYS A 21 -8.00 2.32 6.04
C LYS A 21 -8.19 0.80 6.11
N PHE A 22 -9.21 0.29 5.42
CA PHE A 22 -9.59 -1.12 5.48
C PHE A 22 -9.28 -1.83 4.15
N ASN A 23 -9.18 -3.16 4.22
CA ASN A 23 -9.14 -4.04 3.04
C ASN A 23 -8.10 -3.62 1.98
N ASN A 24 -6.88 -3.29 2.40
CA ASN A 24 -5.80 -2.87 1.50
C ASN A 24 -6.11 -1.62 0.65
N GLY A 25 -6.99 -0.74 1.14
CA GLY A 25 -7.48 0.43 0.42
C GLY A 25 -8.54 0.09 -0.65
N ILE A 26 -8.92 -1.18 -0.81
CA ILE A 26 -9.83 -1.64 -1.86
C ILE A 26 -11.27 -1.51 -1.38
N LYS A 27 -12.05 -0.67 -2.06
CA LYS A 27 -13.48 -0.52 -1.78
C LYS A 27 -14.30 -1.68 -2.34
N TYR A 28 -14.07 -2.00 -3.60
CA TYR A 28 -14.63 -3.10 -4.38
C TYR A 28 -13.83 -3.24 -5.67
N ARG A 29 -14.18 -4.23 -6.50
CA ARG A 29 -13.60 -4.42 -7.83
C ARG A 29 -14.52 -3.83 -8.89
N VAL A 30 -13.96 -3.35 -9.99
CA VAL A 30 -14.71 -2.62 -11.03
C VAL A 30 -14.39 -3.14 -12.42
N ALA A 31 -15.38 -3.13 -13.30
CA ALA A 31 -15.20 -3.53 -14.69
C ALA A 31 -14.20 -2.58 -15.38
N GLU A 32 -13.19 -3.16 -16.02
CA GLU A 32 -12.21 -2.38 -16.78
C GLU A 32 -12.89 -1.74 -18.00
N ASN A 33 -12.56 -0.47 -18.27
CA ASN A 33 -13.00 0.20 -19.49
C ASN A 33 -11.83 0.95 -20.15
N LYS A 34 -11.97 1.24 -21.45
CA LYS A 34 -10.91 1.86 -22.27
C LYS A 34 -10.46 3.25 -21.78
N LYS A 35 -11.24 3.93 -20.93
CA LYS A 35 -10.90 5.25 -20.39
C LYS A 35 -10.10 5.16 -19.09
N MET A 36 -10.06 3.98 -18.46
CA MET A 36 -9.28 3.77 -17.24
C MET A 36 -7.79 3.69 -17.56
N ILE A 37 -6.98 4.31 -16.71
CA ILE A 37 -5.53 4.19 -16.73
C ILE A 37 -5.12 3.56 -15.40
N PRO A 38 -4.93 2.22 -15.36
CA PRO A 38 -4.56 1.54 -14.13
C PRO A 38 -3.16 1.94 -13.66
N SER A 39 -3.03 2.10 -12.36
CA SER A 39 -1.75 2.14 -11.66
C SER A 39 -1.11 0.74 -11.67
N PRO A 40 0.23 0.66 -11.67
CA PRO A 40 0.94 -0.62 -11.78
C PRO A 40 0.78 -1.45 -10.51
N LYS A 41 0.99 -2.76 -10.64
CA LYS A 41 1.22 -3.66 -9.49
C LYS A 41 2.62 -3.48 -8.92
N GLY A 42 2.85 -3.97 -7.70
CA GLY A 42 4.16 -3.96 -7.06
C GLY A 42 4.54 -2.62 -6.44
N VAL A 43 3.55 -1.77 -6.16
CA VAL A 43 3.74 -0.44 -5.58
C VAL A 43 3.07 -0.35 -4.21
N ILE A 44 3.50 0.61 -3.40
CA ILE A 44 2.81 0.96 -2.16
C ILE A 44 1.92 2.17 -2.42
N SER A 45 0.60 1.98 -2.36
CA SER A 45 -0.37 3.07 -2.47
C SER A 45 -0.58 3.79 -1.14
N PHE A 46 -0.91 5.08 -1.19
CA PHE A 46 -1.36 5.84 -0.02
C PHE A 46 -2.40 6.91 -0.38
N GLY A 47 -3.28 7.22 0.56
CA GLY A 47 -4.23 8.33 0.45
C GLY A 47 -3.75 9.58 1.17
N ALA A 48 -4.06 10.76 0.63
CA ALA A 48 -3.69 12.02 1.27
C ALA A 48 -4.41 12.25 2.60
N GLU A 49 -5.74 12.17 2.63
CA GLU A 49 -6.53 12.32 3.86
C GLU A 49 -6.65 10.97 4.57
N ASN A 50 -6.49 10.95 5.90
CA ASN A 50 -6.42 9.72 6.70
C ASN A 50 -5.38 8.75 6.13
N ALA A 51 -4.13 9.21 6.15
CA ALA A 51 -3.01 8.50 5.54
C ALA A 51 -2.98 7.03 6.00
N SER A 52 -2.86 6.15 5.02
CA SER A 52 -2.71 4.71 5.20
C SER A 52 -1.91 4.19 4.02
N PHE A 53 -1.03 3.21 4.28
CA PHE A 53 -0.13 2.65 3.27
C PHE A 53 -0.49 1.20 2.99
N PHE A 54 -0.55 0.85 1.71
CA PHE A 54 -0.98 -0.48 1.28
C PHE A 54 -0.15 -0.99 0.12
N TYR A 55 0.35 -2.22 0.22
CA TYR A 55 1.04 -2.87 -0.89
C TYR A 55 0.03 -3.40 -1.91
N GLN A 56 0.15 -2.99 -3.16
CA GLN A 56 -0.77 -3.38 -4.23
C GLN A 56 -0.15 -4.51 -5.08
N LYS A 57 -0.57 -5.76 -4.81
CA LYS A 57 -0.06 -6.96 -5.48
C LYS A 57 -0.49 -7.09 -6.94
N GLU A 58 -1.57 -6.41 -7.31
CA GLU A 58 -2.10 -6.36 -8.68
C GLU A 58 -2.27 -4.92 -9.16
N LYS A 59 -2.52 -4.75 -10.46
CA LYS A 59 -2.81 -3.43 -11.02
C LYS A 59 -4.13 -2.96 -10.42
N PHE A 60 -4.28 -1.65 -10.25
CA PHE A 60 -5.47 -1.08 -9.64
C PHE A 60 -5.86 0.22 -10.31
N VAL A 61 -7.12 0.60 -10.21
CA VAL A 61 -7.57 1.94 -10.55
C VAL A 61 -7.84 2.71 -9.27
N SER A 62 -7.57 4.01 -9.30
CA SER A 62 -7.59 4.82 -8.09
C SER A 62 -8.70 5.87 -8.10
N GLY A 63 -9.27 6.07 -6.91
CA GLY A 63 -10.13 7.21 -6.61
C GLY A 63 -9.35 8.53 -6.53
N ARG A 64 -9.99 9.57 -6.02
CA ARG A 64 -9.31 10.85 -5.78
C ARG A 64 -8.21 10.74 -4.72
N ASP A 65 -7.14 11.51 -4.92
CA ASP A 65 -6.02 11.72 -3.98
C ASP A 65 -5.43 10.43 -3.41
N ILE A 66 -5.36 9.42 -4.27
CA ILE A 66 -4.57 8.20 -4.08
C ILE A 66 -3.32 8.30 -4.94
N TYR A 67 -2.18 8.07 -4.30
CA TYR A 67 -0.86 8.13 -4.88
C TYR A 67 -0.14 6.81 -4.63
N TYR A 68 1.05 6.65 -5.18
CA TYR A 68 1.89 5.49 -4.89
C TYR A 68 3.37 5.83 -4.82
N ILE A 69 4.11 5.01 -4.08
CA ILE A 69 5.57 4.93 -4.05
C ILE A 69 5.97 3.79 -4.99
N ASP A 70 6.87 4.05 -5.94
CA ASP A 70 7.32 3.02 -6.88
C ASP A 70 8.32 2.07 -6.21
N THR A 71 7.82 0.92 -5.78
CA THR A 71 8.59 -0.13 -5.11
C THR A 71 8.74 -1.39 -5.97
N ARG A 72 8.53 -1.29 -7.29
CA ARG A 72 8.52 -2.46 -8.19
C ARG A 72 9.86 -3.19 -8.32
N HIS A 73 10.92 -2.56 -7.83
CA HIS A 73 12.26 -3.14 -7.74
C HIS A 73 12.49 -3.96 -6.47
N LEU A 74 11.52 -3.96 -5.54
CA LEU A 74 11.56 -4.70 -4.27
C LEU A 74 10.64 -5.93 -4.34
N SER A 75 10.89 -6.91 -3.48
CA SER A 75 10.00 -8.06 -3.33
C SER A 75 8.71 -7.71 -2.59
N ASP A 76 7.66 -8.52 -2.76
CA ASP A 76 6.40 -8.40 -2.04
C ASP A 76 6.63 -8.34 -0.51
N LYS A 77 7.53 -9.19 0.01
CA LYS A 77 7.83 -9.28 1.44
C LYS A 77 8.55 -8.02 1.93
N ALA A 78 9.55 -7.54 1.19
CA ALA A 78 10.21 -6.28 1.53
C ALA A 78 9.23 -5.09 1.50
N CYS A 79 8.29 -5.07 0.56
CA CYS A 79 7.23 -4.05 0.52
C CYS A 79 6.32 -4.10 1.76
N LEU A 80 5.95 -5.30 2.23
CA LEU A 80 5.14 -5.44 3.46
C LEU A 80 5.87 -4.93 4.69
N PHE A 81 7.18 -5.19 4.80
CA PHE A 81 7.99 -4.62 5.87
C PHE A 81 8.01 -3.09 5.78
N LEU A 82 8.24 -2.55 4.58
CA LEU A 82 8.30 -1.11 4.34
C LEU A 82 6.97 -0.42 4.66
N VAL A 83 5.82 -1.05 4.35
CA VAL A 83 4.49 -0.57 4.77
C VAL A 83 4.43 -0.42 6.29
N ALA A 84 4.87 -1.42 7.06
CA ALA A 84 4.87 -1.34 8.52
C ALA A 84 5.75 -0.18 9.05
N CYS A 85 6.87 0.11 8.40
CA CYS A 85 7.70 1.28 8.74
C CYS A 85 7.01 2.60 8.36
N LEU A 86 6.39 2.69 7.19
CA LEU A 86 5.67 3.87 6.72
C LEU A 86 4.45 4.19 7.57
N ASP A 87 3.80 3.17 8.15
CA ASP A 87 2.62 3.34 9.00
C ASP A 87 2.92 4.22 10.23
N THR A 88 4.17 4.27 10.69
CA THR A 88 4.61 5.19 11.76
C THR A 88 4.43 6.67 11.42
N LEU A 89 4.25 7.00 10.13
CA LEU A 89 3.99 8.37 9.69
C LEU A 89 2.51 8.75 9.80
N THR A 90 1.58 7.79 9.83
CA THR A 90 0.14 8.08 9.68
C THR A 90 -0.39 8.93 10.81
N ASP A 91 0.13 8.80 12.03
CA ASP A 91 -0.28 9.57 13.20
C ASP A 91 -0.04 11.09 13.05
N LYS A 92 0.90 11.49 12.18
CA LYS A 92 1.18 12.90 11.89
C LYS A 92 0.15 13.52 10.96
N TYR A 93 -0.59 12.71 10.19
CA TYR A 93 -1.42 13.15 9.08
C TYR A 93 -2.89 12.79 9.32
N SER A 94 -3.70 13.82 9.47
CA SER A 94 -5.12 13.69 9.78
C SER A 94 -5.99 14.00 8.56
N TYR A 95 -7.31 13.98 8.74
CA TYR A 95 -8.23 14.48 7.72
C TYR A 95 -8.01 15.96 7.37
N SER A 96 -7.70 16.81 8.35
CA SER A 96 -7.45 18.24 8.13
C SER A 96 -6.02 18.55 7.69
N TYR A 97 -5.09 17.59 7.85
CA TYR A 97 -3.70 17.72 7.45
C TYR A 97 -3.27 16.49 6.65
N GLY A 98 -3.54 16.52 5.34
CA GLY A 98 -3.31 15.39 4.45
C GLY A 98 -1.85 15.21 4.02
N LEU A 99 -1.45 13.95 3.84
CA LEU A 99 -0.14 13.53 3.33
C LEU A 99 -0.10 13.56 1.80
N PHE A 100 0.29 14.69 1.22
CA PHE A 100 0.50 14.79 -0.22
C PHE A 100 1.92 14.34 -0.63
N PRO A 101 2.17 13.96 -1.90
CA PRO A 101 3.48 13.47 -2.34
C PRO A 101 4.66 14.38 -2.02
N ASN A 102 4.47 15.70 -2.04
CA ASN A 102 5.52 16.66 -1.71
C ASN A 102 5.87 16.68 -0.20
N LEU A 103 4.93 16.32 0.67
CA LEU A 103 5.16 16.15 2.11
C LEU A 103 5.84 14.81 2.37
N LEU A 104 5.36 13.73 1.75
CA LEU A 104 5.96 12.40 1.89
C LEU A 104 7.44 12.39 1.51
N LYS A 105 7.85 13.12 0.47
CA LYS A 105 9.27 13.25 0.06
C LYS A 105 10.17 13.88 1.14
N LYS A 106 9.61 14.59 2.11
CA LYS A 106 10.34 15.22 3.22
C LYS A 106 10.39 14.35 4.46
N GLU A 107 9.53 13.32 4.53
CA GLU A 107 9.49 12.40 5.66
C GLU A 107 10.70 11.48 5.65
N LYS A 108 11.04 11.01 6.86
CA LYS A 108 12.13 10.05 7.07
C LYS A 108 11.61 8.92 7.94
N ILE A 109 11.85 7.70 7.49
CA ILE A 109 11.62 6.47 8.25
C ILE A 109 12.96 5.80 8.54
N LYS A 110 13.03 5.02 9.61
CA LYS A 110 14.21 4.21 9.93
C LYS A 110 14.02 2.82 9.31
N LEU A 111 15.06 2.33 8.65
CA LEU A 111 15.12 0.99 8.07
C LEU A 111 16.36 0.26 8.61
N PRO A 112 16.34 -1.09 8.67
CA PRO A 112 17.55 -1.86 8.88
C PRO A 112 18.53 -1.60 7.74
N VAL A 113 19.83 -1.66 8.06
CA VAL A 113 20.91 -1.39 7.10
C VAL A 113 21.84 -2.59 6.97
N ASP A 114 22.34 -2.78 5.75
CA ASP A 114 23.34 -3.79 5.44
C ASP A 114 24.74 -3.35 5.91
N VAL A 115 25.76 -4.17 5.63
CA VAL A 115 27.17 -3.87 5.97
C VAL A 115 27.72 -2.65 5.23
N HIS A 116 27.04 -2.16 4.19
CA HIS A 116 27.41 -0.99 3.40
C HIS A 116 26.61 0.26 3.79
N GLY A 117 25.68 0.15 4.75
CA GLY A 117 24.81 1.24 5.18
C GLY A 117 23.61 1.49 4.26
N ASN A 118 23.36 0.62 3.28
CA ASN A 118 22.16 0.68 2.45
C ASN A 118 20.99 -0.04 3.14
N PRO A 119 19.73 0.25 2.77
CA PRO A 119 18.60 -0.54 3.30
C PRO A 119 18.76 -2.03 3.05
N ASP A 120 18.66 -2.84 4.11
CA ASP A 120 18.83 -4.30 4.04
C ASP A 120 17.52 -4.99 3.60
N TRP A 121 17.28 -5.01 2.28
CA TRP A 121 16.09 -5.62 1.70
C TRP A 121 15.99 -7.13 1.95
N ASP A 122 17.13 -7.83 1.96
CA ASP A 122 17.18 -9.27 2.20
C ASP A 122 16.79 -9.61 3.63
N TYR A 123 17.26 -8.84 4.61
CA TYR A 123 16.82 -8.95 6.00
C TYR A 123 15.32 -8.71 6.12
N MET A 124 14.81 -7.62 5.54
CA MET A 124 13.38 -7.28 5.58
C MET A 124 12.51 -8.40 5.01
N GLU A 125 12.92 -8.98 3.89
CA GLU A 125 12.26 -10.14 3.28
C GLU A 125 12.24 -11.36 4.21
N LYS A 126 13.43 -11.80 4.69
CA LYS A 126 13.57 -12.96 5.57
C LYS A 126 12.81 -12.78 6.89
N TYR A 127 12.75 -11.55 7.40
CA TYR A 127 12.00 -11.24 8.61
C TYR A 127 10.51 -11.47 8.43
N ILE A 128 9.92 -10.97 7.33
CA ILE A 128 8.50 -11.18 7.02
C ILE A 128 8.20 -12.66 6.76
N GLU A 129 9.09 -13.38 6.08
CA GLU A 129 8.97 -14.82 5.86
C GLU A 129 8.93 -15.59 7.18
N LYS A 130 9.87 -15.32 8.08
CA LYS A 130 9.90 -15.92 9.42
C LYS A 130 8.64 -15.62 10.24
N ILE A 131 8.09 -14.41 10.15
CA ILE A 131 6.80 -14.09 10.80
C ILE A 131 5.69 -14.99 10.26
N LYS A 132 5.58 -15.10 8.93
CA LYS A 132 4.54 -15.92 8.30
C LYS A 132 4.64 -17.39 8.69
N GLU A 133 5.84 -17.96 8.73
CA GLU A 133 6.07 -19.33 9.19
C GLU A 133 5.61 -19.53 10.65
N ASN A 134 5.86 -18.56 11.52
CA ASN A 134 5.46 -18.60 12.92
C ASN A 134 3.95 -18.38 13.15
N CYS A 135 3.26 -17.73 12.22
CA CYS A 135 1.81 -17.49 12.28
C CYS A 135 0.96 -18.71 11.88
N ASN A 136 1.56 -19.82 11.43
CA ASN A 136 0.84 -21.07 11.11
C ASN A 136 0.36 -21.85 12.36
N ARG A 137 0.41 -21.25 13.54
CA ARG A 137 -0.18 -21.79 14.76
C ARG A 137 -1.58 -21.21 14.92
N GLU A 138 -2.58 -21.97 14.50
CA GLU A 138 -3.98 -21.61 14.68
C GLU A 138 -4.34 -21.66 16.17
N ILE A 139 -4.89 -20.57 16.70
CA ILE A 139 -5.66 -20.60 17.95
C ILE A 139 -7.11 -20.65 17.51
N HIS A 140 -7.76 -21.80 17.70
CA HIS A 140 -9.21 -21.88 17.58
C HIS A 140 -9.82 -21.16 18.79
N CYS A 141 -10.43 -20.00 18.55
CA CYS A 141 -11.30 -19.39 19.54
C CYS A 141 -12.58 -20.22 19.64
N VAL A 142 -12.89 -20.71 20.84
CA VAL A 142 -14.18 -21.31 21.22
C VAL A 142 -15.12 -20.22 21.68
#